data_AF-A0A8T1KVC0-F1
#
_entry.id   AF-A0A8T1KVC0-F1
#
_cell.length_a   1.000
_cell.length_b   1.000
_cell.length_c   1.000
_cell.angle_alpha   90.00
_cell.angle_beta   90.00
_cell.angle_gamma   90.00
#
_symmetry.space_group_name_H-M   'P 1'
#
loop_
_entity.id
_entity.type
_entity.pdbx_description
1 polymer ?
#
loop_
_entity_poly.entity_id
_entity_poly.type
_entity_poly.pdbx_seq_one_letter_code
_entity_poly.pdbx_strand_id
1 'polypeptide(L)' 'MPTPPKHGIAAHTRVLETHRYGRDWVLVADHNGIPVTTARVIIERGGADIEQ' A
#
# COMPACT_ATOMS: atom_id res chain seq x y z
N MET A 1 24.92 2.75 -2.92
CA MET A 1 24.25 1.57 -2.37
C MET A 1 22.76 1.84 -2.36
N PRO A 2 21.88 0.96 -2.89
CA PRO A 2 20.44 1.15 -2.70
C PRO A 2 20.16 0.97 -1.21
N THR A 3 19.61 1.99 -0.57
CA THR A 3 19.22 1.96 0.84
C THR A 3 18.17 0.88 1.05
N PRO A 4 18.24 0.10 2.13
CA PRO A 4 17.25 -0.92 2.39
C PRO A 4 15.86 -0.29 2.48
N PRO A 5 14.84 -0.95 1.92
CA PRO A 5 13.48 -0.49 1.98
C PRO A 5 13.01 -0.32 3.42
N LYS A 6 12.92 0.92 3.92
CA LYS A 6 12.23 1.27 5.19
C LYS A 6 10.72 1.09 4.99
N HIS A 7 10.23 -0.13 4.74
CA HIS A 7 8.97 -0.35 4.00
C HIS A 7 7.85 -1.11 4.73
N GLY A 8 7.80 -1.08 6.06
CA GLY A 8 6.70 -1.74 6.78
C GLY A 8 5.39 -0.94 6.76
N ILE A 9 5.36 0.17 7.49
CA ILE A 9 4.09 0.81 7.90
C ILE A 9 3.72 1.98 6.97
N ALA A 10 4.65 2.92 6.72
CA ALA A 10 4.35 4.13 5.96
C ALA A 10 3.95 3.83 4.50
N ALA A 11 4.58 2.82 3.89
CA ALA A 11 4.26 2.40 2.53
C ALA A 11 2.87 1.72 2.46
N HIS A 12 2.51 0.92 3.48
CA HIS A 12 1.17 0.35 3.60
C HIS A 12 0.10 1.44 3.73
N THR A 13 0.31 2.43 4.61
CA THR A 13 -0.61 3.56 4.79
C THR A 13 -0.81 4.31 3.47
N ARG A 14 0.27 4.58 2.74
CA ARG A 14 0.19 5.32 1.47
C ARG A 14 -0.58 4.57 0.39
N VAL A 15 -0.43 3.25 0.31
CA VAL A 15 -1.22 2.38 -0.59
C VAL A 15 -2.70 2.42 -0.21
N LEU A 16 -3.03 2.34 1.09
CA LEU A 16 -4.41 2.40 1.59
C LEU A 16 -5.08 3.75 1.32
N GLU A 17 -4.41 4.85 1.62
CA GLU A 17 -4.93 6.19 1.38
C GLU A 17 -5.15 6.42 -0.13
N THR A 18 -4.19 6.01 -0.97
CA THR A 18 -4.32 6.15 -2.43
C THR A 18 -5.53 5.38 -2.95
N HIS A 19 -5.74 4.15 -2.48
CA HIS A 19 -6.94 3.37 -2.80
C HIS A 19 -8.23 4.07 -2.33
N ARG A 20 -8.26 4.60 -1.10
CA ARG A 20 -9.40 5.33 -0.54
C ARG A 20 -9.76 6.58 -1.36
N TYR A 21 -8.78 7.29 -1.89
CA TYR A 21 -9.00 8.46 -2.75
C TYR A 21 -9.34 8.09 -4.21
N GLY A 22 -9.52 6.79 -4.53
CA GLY A 22 -9.79 6.31 -5.89
C GLY A 22 -8.63 6.54 -6.85
N ARG A 23 -7.42 6.72 -6.32
CA ARG A 23 -6.19 6.97 -7.10
C ARG A 23 -5.46 5.66 -7.39
N ASP A 24 -4.49 5.75 -8.29
CA ASP A 24 -3.71 4.60 -8.75
C ASP A 24 -2.74 4.09 -7.67
N TRP A 25 -3.25 3.20 -6.82
CA TRP A 25 -2.49 2.58 -5.74
C TRP A 25 -1.45 1.59 -6.25
N VAL A 26 -1.58 1.10 -7.49
CA VAL A 26 -0.61 0.21 -8.14
C VAL A 26 0.69 0.95 -8.40
N LEU A 27 0.63 2.17 -8.94
CA LEU A 27 1.79 3.03 -9.12
C LEU A 27 2.48 3.37 -7.78
N VAL A 28 1.69 3.59 -6.73
CA VAL A 28 2.23 3.86 -5.39
C VAL A 28 2.90 2.60 -4.82
N ALA A 29 2.32 1.41 -5.02
CA ALA A 29 2.93 0.15 -4.60
C ALA A 29 4.28 -0.08 -5.31
N ASP A 30 4.32 0.09 -6.63
CA ASP A 30 5.55 -0.03 -7.44
C ASP A 30 6.65 0.93 -6.97
N HIS A 31 6.29 2.21 -6.78
CA HIS A 31 7.23 3.22 -6.27
C HIS A 31 7.77 2.90 -4.87
N ASN A 32 6.99 2.18 -4.05
CA ASN A 32 7.39 1.74 -2.72
C ASN A 32 7.98 0.31 -2.71
N GLY A 33 8.23 -0.28 -3.88
CA GLY A 33 8.76 -1.64 -4.01
C GLY A 33 7.85 -2.72 -3.40
N ILE A 34 6.57 -2.42 -3.23
CA ILE A 34 5.56 -3.36 -2.74
C ILE A 34 5.04 -4.14 -3.94
N PRO A 35 5.14 -5.48 -3.93
CA PRO A 35 4.52 -6.30 -4.96
C PRO A 35 3.02 -6.02 -5.03
N VAL A 36 2.45 -5.96 -6.24
CA VAL A 36 1.00 -5.73 -6.45
C VAL A 36 0.14 -6.71 -5.64
N THR A 37 0.56 -7.97 -5.51
CA THR A 37 -0.13 -8.98 -4.69
C THR A 37 -0.15 -8.60 -3.22
N THR A 38 0.97 -8.13 -2.68
CA THR A 38 1.07 -7.62 -1.29
C THR A 38 0.25 -6.35 -1.12
N ALA A 39 0.30 -5.40 -2.06
CA ALA A 39 -0.51 -4.19 -2.06
C ALA A 39 -2.02 -4.48 -2.04
N ARG A 40 -2.45 -5.50 -2.80
CA ARG A 40 -3.83 -5.97 -2.78
C ARG A 40 -4.24 -6.52 -1.41
N VAL A 41 -3.40 -7.36 -0.79
CA VAL A 41 -3.65 -7.89 0.56
C VAL A 41 -3.73 -6.76 1.60
N ILE A 42 -2.92 -5.72 1.46
CA ILE A 42 -2.98 -4.53 2.34
C ILE A 42 -4.33 -3.85 2.20
N ILE A 43 -4.80 -3.62 0.98
CA ILE A 43 -6.10 -2.98 0.70
C ILE A 43 -7.25 -3.84 1.21
N GLU A 44 -7.23 -5.15 0.93
CA GLU A 44 -8.28 -6.08 1.36
C GLU A 44 -8.36 -6.17 2.89
N ARG A 45 -7.22 -6.17 3.60
CA ARG A 45 -7.18 -6.19 5.07
C ARG A 45 -7.48 -4.84 5.71
N GLY A 46 -6.98 -3.74 5.14
CA GLY A 46 -7.19 -2.39 5.65
C GLY A 46 -8.57 -1.81 5.31
N GLY A 47 -9.24 -2.34 4.29
CA GLY A 47 -10.65 -2.05 3.99
C GLY A 47 -11.61 -2.74 4.95
N ALA A 48 -11.28 -3.96 5.39
CA ALA A 48 -12.09 -4.73 6.34
C ALA A 48 -12.14 -4.11 7.76
N ASP A 49 -11.18 -3.25 8.12
CA ASP A 49 -11.14 -2.53 9.40
C ASP A 49 -12.04 -1.28 9.42
N ILE A 50 -12.56 -0.84 8.25
CA ILE A 50 -13.38 0.38 8.12
C ILE A 50 -14.90 0.06 8.10
N GLU A 51 -15.28 -1.22 8.09
CA GLU A 51 -16.67 -1.66 8.29
C GLU A 51 -16.87 -2.18 9.73
N GLN A 52 -16.73 -1.30 10.73
CA GLN A 52 -17.22 -1.46 12.11
C GLN A 52 -17.72 -0.11 12.64
#